data_AF-A0AAJ7SID6-F1
#
_entry.id   AF-A0AAJ7SID6-F1
#
_cell.length_a   1.000
_cell.length_b   1.000
_cell.length_c   1.000
_cell.angle_alpha   90.00
_cell.angle_beta   90.00
_cell.angle_gamma   90.00
#
_symmetry.space_group_name_H-M   'P 1'
#
loop_
_entity.id
_entity.type
_entity.pdbx_description
1 polymer ?
#
loop_
_entity_poly.entity_id
_entity_poly.type
_entity_poly.pdbx_seq_one_letter_code
_entity_poly.pdbx_strand_id
1 'polypeptide(L)'
;MYYLVKTNVRTEKVCNRLWAFERFPNKMLRGYDNVAIFSSNRENCMAACLNERRFVCRAAEFNSITFQCHMSETDRRTTPVDDFIDAPGVDYFENACLDVDQVCSGVRMYDIAKLGPAQDVITHYVDLNYYPDKELLVSSKSECLRACTMDRDFLCRSVLFKPTESLGQNSCSLYHVDHVMFPDGAQIFKSMSSQLPLLDTGETVGFYMEANCANQSDTLSKLSSVTKRPTTTTSKVEQRSTTRQPSLTKEGYDDGACDSYGVCYDVSIQCTDQKIVVDVKTSRPFHGRIYAMGRSETCNTAVKNGQNFKLDLPLTGQECNTQSLGGVYTNTVVLQHHNVVLTKADKVYNVRCTYETSSKNISFGMMPVSDIDMRDPDNGLAQQITASPEAPVPRIMIFGVDGKEATTVRIGDKLTFKIEIPGNTPYGIFARSCVAMAKDARSTFEIIDDRGCPVDPAIFPRFRQVDSALESNYEAFRFTESYGVIFQCNVKYCIGKCEPVDCGAGKPSWGRRRRSIEDKEEMTLSQEIVVLDLQDDPPPSPSSQTQHREKVLIESRVLEEGQCASRTSLYVLAITTSAMLVSYVATVAYFLSQRRLNSKHYS
;
A
#
# COMPACT_ATOMS: atom_id res chain seq x y z
N MET A 1 -14.27 15.69 6.60
CA MET A 1 -14.69 14.30 6.39
C MET A 1 -14.47 14.01 4.90
N TYR A 2 -13.61 13.07 4.54
CA TYR A 2 -13.35 12.76 3.13
C TYR A 2 -14.49 11.88 2.59
N TYR A 3 -15.02 12.22 1.42
CA TYR A 3 -16.15 11.49 0.79
C TYR A 3 -15.69 10.21 0.07
N LEU A 4 -14.40 10.11 -0.27
CA LEU A 4 -13.75 8.90 -0.76
C LEU A 4 -12.27 8.88 -0.37
N VAL A 5 -11.66 7.69 -0.39
CA VAL A 5 -10.24 7.47 -0.11
C VAL A 5 -9.62 6.60 -1.20
N LYS A 6 -8.52 7.04 -1.81
CA LYS A 6 -7.75 6.22 -2.75
C LYS A 6 -6.88 5.24 -1.97
N THR A 7 -6.95 3.96 -2.31
CA THR A 7 -6.28 2.87 -1.59
C THR A 7 -5.50 1.97 -2.54
N ASN A 8 -4.33 1.52 -2.11
CA ASN A 8 -3.55 0.46 -2.78
C ASN A 8 -3.65 -0.83 -1.95
N VAL A 9 -3.49 -1.97 -2.63
CA VAL A 9 -3.72 -3.30 -2.04
C VAL A 9 -2.55 -4.21 -2.41
N ARG A 10 -2.05 -4.97 -1.45
CA ARG A 10 -1.02 -5.98 -1.69
C ARG A 10 -1.67 -7.28 -2.15
N THR A 11 -1.43 -7.66 -3.39
CA THR A 11 -1.99 -8.87 -3.97
C THR A 11 -1.06 -9.45 -5.04
N GLU A 12 -1.24 -10.72 -5.37
CA GLU A 12 -0.52 -11.39 -6.47
C GLU A 12 -0.77 -10.71 -7.83
N LYS A 13 -2.01 -10.26 -8.08
CA LYS A 13 -2.33 -9.46 -9.27
C LYS A 13 -2.02 -7.99 -9.03
N VAL A 14 -0.73 -7.65 -9.14
CA VAL A 14 -0.22 -6.28 -8.91
C VAL A 14 -0.88 -5.29 -9.86
N CYS A 15 -1.49 -4.26 -9.27
CA CYS A 15 -2.06 -3.15 -10.00
C CYS A 15 -0.99 -2.06 -10.21
N ASN A 16 -0.65 -1.79 -11.48
CA ASN A 16 0.36 -0.78 -11.83
C ASN A 16 -0.24 0.63 -12.02
N ARG A 17 -1.39 0.92 -11.38
CA ARG A 17 -2.00 2.26 -11.36
C ARG A 17 -1.61 2.99 -10.06
N LEU A 18 -1.74 4.31 -10.05
CA LEU A 18 -1.46 5.16 -8.89
C LEU A 18 -2.27 4.76 -7.64
N TRP A 19 -3.49 4.25 -7.83
CA TRP A 19 -4.30 3.59 -6.80
C TRP A 19 -5.03 2.39 -7.36
N ALA A 20 -5.29 1.41 -6.49
CA ALA A 20 -5.99 0.19 -6.85
C ALA A 20 -7.51 0.29 -6.67
N PHE A 21 -7.95 0.96 -5.61
CA PHE A 21 -9.37 1.12 -5.27
C PHE A 21 -9.72 2.53 -4.83
N GLU A 22 -10.96 2.92 -5.10
CA GLU A 22 -11.62 4.08 -4.50
C GLU A 22 -12.57 3.58 -3.40
N ARG A 23 -12.28 3.90 -2.13
CA ARG A 23 -13.05 3.48 -0.97
C ARG A 23 -14.08 4.54 -0.59
N PHE A 24 -15.32 4.10 -0.41
CA PHE A 24 -16.45 4.88 0.08
C PHE A 24 -16.90 4.27 1.41
N PRO A 25 -16.57 4.90 2.55
CA PRO A 25 -16.89 4.36 3.86
C PRO A 25 -18.39 4.46 4.16
N ASN A 26 -18.94 3.45 4.84
CA ASN A 26 -20.35 3.35 5.21
C ASN A 26 -21.31 3.39 4.00
N LYS A 27 -20.94 2.73 2.91
CA LYS A 27 -21.69 2.70 1.65
C LYS A 27 -21.77 1.28 1.09
N MET A 28 -22.81 1.00 0.30
CA MET A 28 -22.97 -0.24 -0.47
C MET A 28 -23.85 -0.03 -1.71
N LEU A 29 -23.77 -0.95 -2.68
CA LEU A 29 -24.66 -1.08 -3.83
C LEU A 29 -25.71 -2.16 -3.54
N ARG A 30 -26.98 -1.74 -3.48
CA ARG A 30 -28.07 -2.66 -3.13
C ARG A 30 -28.38 -3.64 -4.28
N GLY A 31 -28.09 -4.93 -4.07
CA GLY A 31 -28.65 -6.02 -4.88
C GLY A 31 -27.79 -6.47 -6.08
N TYR A 32 -26.50 -6.15 -6.07
CA TYR A 32 -25.58 -6.45 -7.18
C TYR A 32 -24.44 -7.42 -6.80
N ASP A 33 -24.61 -8.19 -5.73
CA ASP A 33 -23.61 -9.15 -5.26
C ASP A 33 -23.53 -10.38 -6.17
N ASN A 34 -22.41 -10.59 -6.85
CA ASN A 34 -22.18 -11.79 -7.64
C ASN A 34 -21.64 -12.94 -6.78
N VAL A 35 -20.74 -12.63 -5.84
CA VAL A 35 -20.09 -13.61 -4.95
C VAL A 35 -19.92 -13.02 -3.56
N ALA A 36 -20.19 -13.82 -2.52
CA ALA A 36 -19.87 -13.50 -1.14
C ALA A 36 -18.88 -14.51 -0.55
N ILE A 37 -17.86 -14.03 0.13
CA ILE A 37 -16.87 -14.83 0.88
C ILE A 37 -16.69 -14.26 2.28
N PHE A 38 -16.12 -15.04 3.19
CA PHE A 38 -15.61 -14.50 4.45
C PHE A 38 -14.18 -14.00 4.24
N SER A 39 -13.90 -12.79 4.71
CA SER A 39 -12.59 -12.16 4.63
C SER A 39 -12.23 -11.60 6.00
N SER A 40 -11.02 -11.86 6.48
CA SER A 40 -10.58 -11.40 7.80
C SER A 40 -10.40 -9.87 7.88
N ASN A 41 -10.26 -9.19 6.74
CA ASN A 41 -10.16 -7.74 6.67
C ASN A 41 -10.54 -7.20 5.28
N ARG A 42 -10.66 -5.88 5.16
CA ARG A 42 -10.96 -5.19 3.90
C ARG A 42 -9.89 -5.37 2.81
N GLU A 43 -8.61 -5.50 3.19
CA GLU A 43 -7.52 -5.66 2.22
C GLU A 43 -7.62 -7.01 1.51
N ASN A 44 -7.89 -8.08 2.27
CA ASN A 44 -8.17 -9.40 1.73
C ASN A 44 -9.43 -9.42 0.86
N CYS A 45 -10.44 -8.59 1.17
CA CYS A 45 -11.63 -8.45 0.34
C CYS A 45 -11.30 -7.80 -1.01
N MET A 46 -10.56 -6.69 -0.99
CA MET A 46 -10.09 -6.04 -2.22
C MET A 46 -9.13 -6.94 -3.03
N ALA A 47 -8.24 -7.67 -2.36
CA ALA A 47 -7.33 -8.61 -3.01
C ALA A 47 -8.10 -9.77 -3.67
N ALA A 48 -9.15 -10.28 -3.01
CA ALA A 48 -10.05 -11.28 -3.59
C ALA A 48 -10.74 -10.75 -4.85
N CYS A 49 -11.21 -9.50 -4.83
CA CYS A 49 -11.79 -8.85 -6.01
C CYS A 49 -10.78 -8.76 -7.18
N LEU A 50 -9.53 -8.35 -6.91
CA LEU A 50 -8.49 -8.30 -7.94
C LEU A 50 -8.14 -9.68 -8.51
N ASN A 51 -8.17 -10.71 -7.67
CA ASN A 51 -7.82 -12.09 -8.04
C ASN A 51 -9.01 -12.91 -8.57
N GLU A 52 -10.22 -12.37 -8.59
CA GLU A 52 -11.40 -13.06 -9.11
C GLU A 52 -11.23 -13.33 -10.62
N ARG A 53 -11.54 -14.57 -11.02
CA ARG A 53 -11.35 -15.07 -12.39
C ARG A 53 -12.64 -15.45 -13.08
N ARG A 54 -13.74 -15.57 -12.33
CA ARG A 54 -15.05 -15.96 -12.87
C ARG A 54 -15.74 -14.81 -13.60
N PHE A 55 -15.49 -13.58 -13.17
CA PHE A 55 -16.00 -12.35 -13.78
C PHE A 55 -15.02 -11.20 -13.54
N VAL A 56 -15.20 -10.09 -14.26
CA VAL A 56 -14.42 -8.87 -14.04
C VAL A 56 -14.99 -8.17 -12.81
N CYS A 57 -14.30 -8.30 -11.67
CA CYS A 57 -14.72 -7.63 -10.44
C CYS A 57 -14.54 -6.11 -10.58
N ARG A 58 -15.65 -5.36 -10.60
CA ARG A 58 -15.66 -3.90 -10.70
C ARG A 58 -15.77 -3.23 -9.34
N ALA A 59 -16.38 -3.89 -8.37
CA ALA A 59 -16.43 -3.39 -7.01
C ALA A 59 -16.49 -4.53 -5.99
N ALA A 60 -16.17 -4.18 -4.75
CA ALA A 60 -16.27 -5.06 -3.60
C ALA A 60 -16.81 -4.31 -2.39
N GLU A 61 -17.43 -5.04 -1.47
CA GLU A 61 -18.03 -4.49 -0.25
C GLU A 61 -17.57 -5.32 0.93
N PHE A 62 -17.04 -4.66 1.95
CA PHE A 62 -16.57 -5.33 3.15
C PHE A 62 -17.38 -4.90 4.36
N ASN A 63 -18.07 -5.85 4.98
CA ASN A 63 -18.77 -5.65 6.25
C ASN A 63 -17.81 -5.91 7.41
N SER A 64 -17.47 -4.86 8.14
CA SER A 64 -16.52 -4.93 9.26
C SER A 64 -17.09 -5.61 10.51
N ILE A 65 -18.41 -5.83 10.57
CA ILE A 65 -19.09 -6.49 11.68
C ILE A 65 -19.22 -8.00 11.42
N THR A 66 -19.60 -8.39 10.21
CA THR A 66 -19.84 -9.80 9.84
C THR A 66 -18.66 -10.48 9.17
N PHE A 67 -17.60 -9.73 8.83
CA PHE A 67 -16.44 -10.19 8.06
C PHE A 67 -16.81 -10.74 6.67
N GLN A 68 -17.97 -10.35 6.13
CA GLN A 68 -18.39 -10.72 4.80
C GLN A 68 -17.83 -9.76 3.76
N CYS A 69 -17.30 -10.32 2.68
CA CYS A 69 -16.84 -9.63 1.50
C CYS A 69 -17.74 -10.00 0.32
N HIS A 70 -18.45 -9.02 -0.22
CA HIS A 70 -19.26 -9.17 -1.41
C HIS A 70 -18.50 -8.58 -2.61
N MET A 71 -18.53 -9.24 -3.76
CA MET A 71 -17.84 -8.83 -4.97
C MET A 71 -18.85 -8.74 -6.12
N SER A 72 -18.76 -7.68 -6.91
CA SER A 72 -19.71 -7.35 -7.97
C SER A 72 -19.02 -7.11 -9.33
N GLU A 73 -19.71 -7.50 -10.39
CA GLU A 73 -19.33 -7.17 -11.78
C GLU A 73 -19.82 -5.78 -12.22
N THR A 74 -20.47 -5.06 -11.32
CA THR A 74 -21.04 -3.72 -11.51
C THR A 74 -20.43 -2.72 -10.54
N ASP A 75 -20.46 -1.45 -10.92
CA ASP A 75 -20.04 -0.32 -10.09
C ASP A 75 -21.10 0.80 -10.13
N ARG A 76 -20.82 1.93 -9.48
CA ARG A 76 -21.72 3.10 -9.42
C ARG A 76 -21.96 3.78 -10.77
N ARG A 77 -21.18 3.46 -11.80
CA ARG A 77 -21.32 4.00 -13.16
C ARG A 77 -22.14 3.09 -14.06
N THR A 78 -22.27 1.81 -13.70
CA THR A 78 -23.12 0.84 -14.40
C THR A 78 -24.46 0.60 -13.70
N THR A 79 -24.71 1.23 -12.56
CA THR A 79 -25.93 1.05 -11.74
C THR A 79 -26.70 2.38 -11.59
N PRO A 80 -28.01 2.32 -11.31
CA PRO A 80 -28.79 3.50 -10.93
C PRO A 80 -28.22 4.19 -9.69
N VAL A 81 -28.23 5.53 -9.69
CA VAL A 81 -27.69 6.34 -8.58
C VAL A 81 -28.38 6.03 -7.24
N ASP A 82 -29.68 5.70 -7.27
CA ASP A 82 -30.49 5.41 -6.08
C ASP A 82 -30.10 4.09 -5.37
N ASP A 83 -29.34 3.22 -6.04
CA ASP A 83 -28.89 1.95 -5.48
C ASP A 83 -27.61 2.09 -4.65
N PHE A 84 -26.91 3.22 -4.74
CA PHE A 84 -25.73 3.53 -3.92
C PHE A 84 -26.13 4.22 -2.61
N ILE A 85 -26.25 3.42 -1.55
CA ILE A 85 -26.91 3.82 -0.31
C ILE A 85 -25.97 3.84 0.89
N ASP A 86 -26.39 4.51 1.97
CA ASP A 86 -25.71 4.44 3.26
C ASP A 86 -25.86 3.05 3.89
N ALA A 87 -24.74 2.51 4.34
CA ALA A 87 -24.64 1.22 4.99
C ALA A 87 -23.59 1.26 6.11
N PRO A 88 -23.99 1.63 7.35
CA PRO A 88 -23.07 1.73 8.47
C PRO A 88 -22.33 0.41 8.71
N GLY A 89 -21.00 0.47 8.83
CA GLY A 89 -20.15 -0.71 9.03
C GLY A 89 -19.77 -1.47 7.75
N VAL A 90 -20.23 -1.01 6.59
CA VAL A 90 -19.83 -1.55 5.27
C VAL A 90 -18.99 -0.54 4.52
N ASP A 91 -17.84 -0.97 4.01
CA ASP A 91 -17.03 -0.17 3.11
C ASP A 91 -17.23 -0.65 1.67
N TYR A 92 -17.60 0.26 0.76
CA TYR A 92 -17.66 0.00 -0.67
C TYR A 92 -16.33 0.38 -1.34
N PHE A 93 -15.81 -0.49 -2.21
CA PHE A 93 -14.54 -0.34 -2.90
C PHE A 93 -14.75 -0.45 -4.40
N GLU A 94 -14.42 0.60 -5.14
CA GLU A 94 -14.50 0.59 -6.61
C GLU A 94 -13.13 0.25 -7.20
N ASN A 95 -13.07 -0.78 -8.05
CA ASN A 95 -11.82 -1.28 -8.63
C ASN A 95 -11.31 -0.37 -9.74
N ALA A 96 -10.17 0.26 -9.52
CA ALA A 96 -9.49 1.08 -10.52
C ALA A 96 -8.56 0.25 -11.43
N CYS A 97 -8.22 -0.98 -11.06
CA CYS A 97 -7.26 -1.86 -11.74
C CYS A 97 -7.83 -2.61 -12.96
N LEU A 98 -8.84 -2.04 -13.59
CA LEU A 98 -9.42 -2.59 -14.81
C LEU A 98 -8.47 -2.33 -15.99
N ASP A 99 -8.22 -3.38 -16.79
CA ASP A 99 -7.57 -3.25 -18.10
C ASP A 99 -8.46 -2.44 -19.06
N VAL A 100 -7.88 -1.94 -20.16
CA VAL A 100 -8.55 -1.04 -21.11
C VAL A 100 -9.87 -1.62 -21.65
N ASP A 101 -9.89 -2.93 -21.92
CA ASP A 101 -11.05 -3.69 -22.39
C ASP A 101 -12.01 -4.10 -21.27
N GLN A 102 -11.56 -4.05 -20.01
CA GLN A 102 -12.37 -4.35 -18.84
C GLN A 102 -13.14 -3.12 -18.33
N VAL A 103 -12.71 -1.89 -18.68
CA VAL A 103 -13.40 -0.66 -18.24
C VAL A 103 -14.85 -0.61 -18.70
N CYS A 104 -15.16 -1.11 -19.88
CA CYS A 104 -16.52 -1.17 -20.42
C CYS A 104 -16.83 -2.56 -20.96
N SER A 105 -18.02 -3.10 -20.69
CA SER A 105 -18.49 -4.32 -21.35
C SER A 105 -18.76 -4.13 -22.85
N GLY A 106 -18.87 -2.88 -23.31
CA GLY A 106 -19.02 -2.49 -24.71
C GLY A 106 -17.99 -1.44 -25.13
N VAL A 107 -18.32 -0.61 -26.12
CA VAL A 107 -17.39 0.41 -26.63
C VAL A 107 -17.33 1.59 -25.68
N ARG A 108 -16.12 1.94 -25.25
CA ARG A 108 -15.87 3.17 -24.49
C ARG A 108 -16.00 4.39 -25.42
N MET A 109 -16.98 5.24 -25.15
CA MET A 109 -17.23 6.48 -25.91
C MET A 109 -17.02 7.69 -25.01
N TYR A 110 -16.83 8.86 -25.63
CA TYR A 110 -16.74 10.13 -24.93
C TYR A 110 -17.82 11.05 -25.45
N ASP A 111 -18.73 11.43 -24.57
CA ASP A 111 -19.86 12.29 -24.89
C ASP A 111 -19.74 13.62 -24.14
N ILE A 112 -20.37 14.66 -24.70
CA ILE A 112 -20.58 15.91 -23.98
C ILE A 112 -21.46 15.61 -22.76
N ALA A 113 -20.97 15.99 -21.58
CA ALA A 113 -21.66 15.73 -20.32
C ALA A 113 -22.99 16.49 -20.28
N LYS A 114 -24.12 15.76 -20.23
CA LYS A 114 -25.47 16.34 -20.22
C LYS A 114 -25.89 16.74 -18.80
N LEU A 115 -25.17 17.71 -18.23
CA LEU A 115 -25.30 18.07 -16.80
C LEU A 115 -26.33 19.17 -16.52
N GLY A 116 -26.94 19.74 -17.56
CA GLY A 116 -27.97 20.77 -17.48
C GLY A 116 -27.52 22.10 -18.10
N PRO A 117 -26.43 22.72 -17.61
CA PRO A 117 -25.86 23.91 -18.23
C PRO A 117 -25.33 23.65 -19.65
N ALA A 118 -25.07 24.74 -20.38
CA ALA A 118 -24.43 24.67 -21.69
C ALA A 118 -22.95 24.26 -21.57
N GLN A 119 -22.42 23.70 -22.66
CA GLN A 119 -21.09 23.08 -22.69
C GLN A 119 -19.95 24.04 -22.36
N ASP A 120 -20.07 25.29 -22.77
CA ASP A 120 -19.14 26.37 -22.47
C ASP A 120 -19.03 26.66 -20.97
N VAL A 121 -20.18 26.70 -20.28
CA VAL A 121 -20.24 26.87 -18.82
C VAL A 121 -19.59 25.68 -18.11
N ILE A 122 -19.87 24.46 -18.58
CA ILE A 122 -19.27 23.23 -18.02
C ILE A 122 -17.75 23.22 -18.24
N THR A 123 -17.30 23.50 -19.46
CA THR A 123 -15.87 23.58 -19.80
C THR A 123 -15.16 24.59 -18.91
N HIS A 124 -15.71 25.81 -18.76
CA HIS A 124 -15.08 26.85 -17.96
C HIS A 124 -15.03 26.48 -16.47
N TYR A 125 -16.08 25.85 -15.95
CA TYR A 125 -16.08 25.33 -14.58
C TYR A 125 -14.98 24.28 -14.38
N VAL A 126 -14.88 23.31 -15.29
CA VAL A 126 -13.87 22.25 -15.21
C VAL A 126 -12.46 22.85 -15.28
N ASP A 127 -12.24 23.79 -16.21
CA ASP A 127 -10.94 24.43 -16.39
C ASP A 127 -10.42 25.16 -15.14
N LEU A 128 -11.34 25.77 -14.38
CA LEU A 128 -11.00 26.48 -13.15
C LEU A 128 -10.90 25.57 -11.91
N ASN A 129 -11.70 24.51 -11.84
CA ASN A 129 -11.91 23.75 -10.60
C ASN A 129 -11.27 22.37 -10.61
N TYR A 130 -10.95 21.80 -11.78
CA TYR A 130 -10.36 20.48 -11.87
C TYR A 130 -8.85 20.60 -12.04
N TYR A 131 -8.11 19.92 -11.18
CA TYR A 131 -6.68 19.75 -11.38
C TYR A 131 -6.45 18.69 -12.47
N PRO A 132 -5.75 19.02 -13.57
CA PRO A 132 -5.45 18.06 -14.62
C PRO A 132 -4.44 17.03 -14.11
N ASP A 133 -4.72 15.73 -14.31
CA ASP A 133 -3.78 14.67 -13.96
C ASP A 133 -2.63 14.58 -14.98
N LYS A 134 -2.95 14.83 -16.26
CA LYS A 134 -1.97 14.93 -17.34
C LYS A 134 -2.39 16.00 -18.33
N GLU A 135 -1.41 16.75 -18.83
CA GLU A 135 -1.58 17.69 -19.94
C GLU A 135 -0.70 17.26 -21.11
N LEU A 136 -1.30 17.22 -22.29
CA LEU A 136 -0.69 16.70 -23.50
C LEU A 136 -0.97 17.64 -24.66
N LEU A 137 0.01 17.76 -25.56
CA LEU A 137 -0.19 18.42 -26.85
C LEU A 137 -0.58 17.37 -27.89
N VAL A 138 -1.71 17.58 -28.56
CA VAL A 138 -2.30 16.62 -29.49
C VAL A 138 -2.66 17.26 -30.83
N SER A 139 -2.59 16.46 -31.89
CA SER A 139 -2.94 16.90 -33.25
C SER A 139 -4.44 17.01 -33.48
N SER A 140 -5.24 16.27 -32.71
CA SER A 140 -6.69 16.18 -32.91
C SER A 140 -7.44 15.79 -31.64
N LYS A 141 -8.75 16.08 -31.64
CA LYS A 141 -9.69 15.61 -30.61
C LYS A 141 -9.63 14.09 -30.45
N SER A 142 -9.60 13.33 -31.54
CA SER A 142 -9.51 11.86 -31.51
C SER A 142 -8.25 11.35 -30.83
N GLU A 143 -7.13 12.06 -30.97
CA GLU A 143 -5.90 11.69 -30.29
C GLU A 143 -5.98 11.94 -28.78
N CYS A 144 -6.64 13.02 -28.35
CA CYS A 144 -6.94 13.28 -26.93
C CYS A 144 -7.79 12.14 -26.32
N LEU A 145 -8.87 11.74 -27.00
CA LEU A 145 -9.73 10.64 -26.54
C LEU A 145 -8.97 9.31 -26.46
N ARG A 146 -8.09 9.06 -27.44
CA ARG A 146 -7.25 7.87 -27.46
C ARG A 146 -6.23 7.88 -26.31
N ALA A 147 -5.63 9.04 -26.00
CA ALA A 147 -4.70 9.18 -24.88
C ALA A 147 -5.37 8.83 -23.56
N CYS A 148 -6.58 9.35 -23.29
CA CYS A 148 -7.37 8.99 -22.11
C CYS A 148 -7.69 7.49 -22.06
N THR A 149 -8.11 6.90 -23.19
CA THR A 149 -8.50 5.49 -23.24
C THR A 149 -7.34 4.55 -22.95
N MET A 150 -6.13 4.92 -23.38
CA MET A 150 -4.93 4.10 -23.27
C MET A 150 -4.10 4.41 -22.02
N ASP A 151 -4.57 5.30 -21.15
CA ASP A 151 -3.81 5.70 -19.96
C ASP A 151 -3.68 4.56 -18.95
N ARG A 152 -2.44 4.35 -18.50
CA ARG A 152 -2.06 3.26 -17.59
C ARG A 152 -1.77 3.73 -16.18
N ASP A 153 -1.60 5.03 -15.94
CA ASP A 153 -1.25 5.54 -14.61
C ASP A 153 -2.52 5.68 -13.76
N PHE A 154 -3.65 6.04 -14.38
CA PHE A 154 -4.96 6.11 -13.73
C PHE A 154 -6.08 5.81 -14.72
N LEU A 155 -7.25 5.46 -14.19
CA LEU A 155 -8.44 5.26 -15.02
C LEU A 155 -8.96 6.63 -15.45
N CYS A 156 -8.51 7.14 -16.60
CA CYS A 156 -8.93 8.45 -17.09
C CYS A 156 -10.43 8.46 -17.39
N ARG A 157 -11.22 9.25 -16.67
CA ARG A 157 -12.69 9.27 -16.73
C ARG A 157 -13.24 10.44 -17.55
N SER A 158 -12.53 11.54 -17.64
CA SER A 158 -12.94 12.68 -18.45
C SER A 158 -11.75 13.42 -19.07
N VAL A 159 -12.02 14.25 -20.07
CA VAL A 159 -11.02 15.02 -20.81
C VAL A 159 -11.50 16.44 -21.08
N LEU A 160 -10.55 17.37 -21.19
CA LEU A 160 -10.77 18.72 -21.71
C LEU A 160 -9.87 18.95 -22.92
N PHE A 161 -10.48 19.12 -24.09
CA PHE A 161 -9.76 19.40 -25.34
C PHE A 161 -9.89 20.88 -25.73
N LYS A 162 -8.78 21.61 -25.76
CA LYS A 162 -8.74 23.02 -26.16
C LYS A 162 -8.00 23.18 -27.51
N PRO A 163 -8.68 23.65 -28.57
CA PRO A 163 -8.01 23.94 -29.83
C PRO A 163 -7.17 25.21 -29.70
N THR A 164 -5.87 25.12 -30.00
CA THR A 164 -4.93 26.25 -29.92
C THR A 164 -4.76 26.89 -31.31
N GLU A 165 -4.61 28.21 -31.38
CA GLU A 165 -4.38 28.94 -32.64
C GLU A 165 -2.94 28.82 -33.18
N SER A 166 -1.98 28.36 -32.36
CA SER A 166 -0.58 28.18 -32.76
C SER A 166 -0.33 26.81 -33.42
N LEU A 167 0.61 26.77 -34.37
CA LEU A 167 0.94 25.66 -35.29
C LEU A 167 0.70 24.23 -34.73
N GLY A 168 -0.52 23.71 -34.88
CA GLY A 168 -0.82 22.27 -34.87
C GLY A 168 -0.78 21.54 -33.52
N GLN A 169 -0.69 22.24 -32.39
CA GLN A 169 -0.64 21.62 -31.06
C GLN A 169 -1.83 22.07 -30.21
N ASN A 170 -2.92 21.28 -30.25
CA ASN A 170 -4.07 21.47 -29.38
C ASN A 170 -3.72 21.00 -27.97
N SER A 171 -4.23 21.67 -26.94
CA SER A 171 -4.07 21.22 -25.56
C SER A 171 -5.13 20.17 -25.19
N CYS A 172 -4.71 19.12 -24.50
CA CYS A 172 -5.55 18.04 -24.01
C CYS A 172 -5.21 17.76 -22.55
N SER A 173 -6.18 18.00 -21.67
CA SER A 173 -6.08 17.68 -20.26
C SER A 173 -6.88 16.42 -19.96
N LEU A 174 -6.27 15.48 -19.23
CA LEU A 174 -6.85 14.19 -18.85
C LEU A 174 -7.16 14.20 -17.35
N TYR A 175 -8.31 13.63 -16.98
CA TYR A 175 -8.78 13.62 -15.60
C TYR A 175 -9.24 12.22 -15.17
N HIS A 176 -8.86 11.79 -13.97
CA HIS A 176 -9.43 10.64 -13.29
C HIS A 176 -10.81 10.92 -12.68
N VAL A 177 -11.20 12.20 -12.60
CA VAL A 177 -12.48 12.66 -12.06
C VAL A 177 -13.53 12.82 -13.17
N ASP A 178 -14.80 12.67 -12.80
CA ASP A 178 -16.00 12.94 -13.60
C ASP A 178 -17.14 13.38 -12.64
N HIS A 179 -18.31 13.76 -13.16
CA HIS A 179 -19.42 14.15 -12.30
C HIS A 179 -19.88 13.03 -11.35
N VAL A 180 -19.73 11.75 -11.72
CA VAL A 180 -20.15 10.59 -10.90
C VAL A 180 -19.28 10.42 -9.65
N MET A 181 -18.05 10.91 -9.69
CA MET A 181 -17.14 10.83 -8.55
C MET A 181 -17.56 11.71 -7.37
N PHE A 182 -18.29 12.80 -7.62
CA PHE A 182 -18.66 13.76 -6.58
C PHE A 182 -19.98 13.43 -5.88
N PRO A 183 -20.13 13.73 -4.57
CA PRO A 183 -21.35 13.43 -3.81
C PRO A 183 -22.63 14.05 -4.39
N ASP A 184 -22.54 15.29 -4.85
CA ASP A 184 -23.67 16.05 -5.42
C ASP A 184 -23.87 15.77 -6.92
N GLY A 185 -23.00 14.93 -7.52
CA GLY A 185 -23.11 14.47 -8.89
C GLY A 185 -23.22 15.60 -9.92
N ALA A 186 -24.19 15.45 -10.82
CA ALA A 186 -24.51 16.46 -11.84
C ALA A 186 -25.10 17.77 -11.27
N GLN A 187 -25.55 17.80 -10.02
CA GLN A 187 -26.19 19.00 -9.44
C GLN A 187 -25.20 20.13 -9.18
N ILE A 188 -23.91 19.81 -9.00
CA ILE A 188 -22.81 20.78 -8.83
C ILE A 188 -22.79 21.79 -9.99
N PHE A 189 -23.04 21.32 -11.20
CA PHE A 189 -23.01 22.15 -12.39
C PHE A 189 -24.26 23.03 -12.51
N LYS A 190 -25.41 22.58 -12.00
CA LYS A 190 -26.68 23.32 -12.08
C LYS A 190 -26.74 24.49 -11.10
N SER A 191 -26.17 24.35 -9.90
CA SER A 191 -26.14 25.42 -8.89
C SER A 191 -25.21 26.57 -9.26
N MET A 192 -24.20 26.32 -10.11
CA MET A 192 -23.19 27.30 -10.52
C MET A 192 -23.56 28.13 -11.77
N SER A 193 -24.56 27.69 -12.55
CA SER A 193 -24.98 28.40 -13.78
C SER A 193 -25.48 29.84 -13.53
N SER A 194 -25.79 30.21 -12.28
CA SER A 194 -26.27 31.55 -11.91
C SER A 194 -25.18 32.52 -11.43
N GLN A 195 -23.91 32.10 -11.32
CA GLN A 195 -22.87 32.90 -10.64
C GLN A 195 -21.65 33.28 -11.52
N LEU A 196 -21.50 32.73 -12.71
CA LEU A 196 -20.36 33.07 -13.58
C LEU A 196 -20.73 34.17 -14.59
N PRO A 197 -20.16 35.37 -14.50
CA PRO A 197 -20.15 36.28 -15.65
C PRO A 197 -19.25 35.66 -16.72
N LEU A 198 -19.85 35.27 -17.86
CA LEU A 198 -19.11 34.93 -19.08
C LEU A 198 -18.40 36.21 -19.56
N LEU A 199 -17.20 36.46 -19.04
CA LEU A 199 -16.27 37.43 -19.62
C LEU A 199 -15.76 36.81 -20.91
N ASP A 200 -16.18 37.35 -22.04
CA ASP A 200 -15.66 36.98 -23.36
C ASP A 200 -14.21 37.48 -23.46
N THR A 201 -13.27 36.66 -23.00
CA THR A 201 -11.82 36.93 -23.07
C THR A 201 -11.25 36.66 -24.46
N GLY A 202 -12.06 36.20 -25.42
CA GLY A 202 -11.61 35.80 -26.75
C GLY A 202 -10.80 34.49 -26.77
N GLU A 203 -10.70 33.77 -25.65
CA GLU A 203 -10.05 32.46 -25.59
C GLU A 203 -10.97 31.35 -26.12
N THR A 204 -10.39 30.39 -26.85
CA THR A 204 -11.13 29.25 -27.41
C THR A 204 -11.68 28.36 -26.30
N VAL A 205 -12.99 28.44 -26.06
CA VAL A 205 -13.67 27.57 -25.09
C VAL A 205 -13.55 26.12 -25.56
N GLY A 206 -12.80 25.33 -24.80
CA GLY A 206 -12.56 23.92 -25.10
C GLY A 206 -13.80 23.03 -24.99
N PHE A 207 -13.59 21.73 -25.15
CA PHE A 207 -14.63 20.71 -25.08
C PHE A 207 -14.33 19.73 -23.93
N TYR A 208 -15.09 19.87 -22.84
CA TYR A 208 -15.15 18.85 -21.78
C TYR A 208 -15.99 17.63 -22.19
N MET A 209 -15.47 16.42 -22.02
CA MET A 209 -16.18 15.19 -22.34
C MET A 209 -15.89 14.11 -21.30
N GLU A 210 -16.89 13.30 -21.00
CA GLU A 210 -16.80 12.20 -20.04
C GLU A 210 -16.90 10.85 -20.73
N ALA A 211 -16.20 9.86 -20.18
CA ALA A 211 -16.19 8.51 -20.68
C ALA A 211 -17.46 7.75 -20.26
N ASN A 212 -18.19 7.22 -21.23
CA ASN A 212 -19.37 6.40 -21.05
C ASN A 212 -19.19 5.04 -21.75
N CYS A 213 -19.89 4.02 -21.25
CA CYS A 213 -19.92 2.70 -21.89
C CYS A 213 -21.16 2.58 -22.80
N ALA A 214 -20.96 2.35 -24.09
CA ALA A 214 -22.05 2.08 -25.03
C ALA A 214 -22.49 0.61 -24.95
N ASN A 215 -23.79 0.35 -24.97
CA ASN A 215 -24.31 -1.01 -25.15
C ASN A 215 -24.13 -1.48 -26.59
N GLN A 216 -23.92 -2.78 -26.82
CA GLN A 216 -23.80 -3.36 -28.17
C GLN A 216 -25.05 -3.12 -29.05
N SER A 217 -26.20 -2.74 -28.50
CA SER A 217 -27.38 -2.35 -29.29
C SER A 217 -27.28 -0.95 -29.91
N ASP A 218 -26.44 -0.06 -29.38
CA ASP A 218 -26.29 1.34 -29.86
C ASP A 218 -25.28 1.50 -30.99
N THR A 219 -24.43 0.51 -31.23
CA THR A 219 -23.46 0.54 -32.35
C THR A 219 -24.11 0.27 -33.70
N LEU A 220 -25.27 -0.38 -33.75
CA LEU A 220 -26.04 -0.53 -35.00
C LEU A 220 -26.84 0.73 -35.38
N SER A 221 -27.15 1.63 -34.44
CA SER A 221 -27.91 2.85 -34.72
C SER A 221 -27.02 4.04 -35.14
N LYS A 222 -25.74 4.05 -34.71
CA LYS A 222 -24.78 5.13 -35.06
C LYS A 222 -23.95 4.88 -36.33
N LEU A 223 -24.03 3.70 -36.94
CA LEU A 223 -23.34 3.38 -38.21
C LEU A 223 -24.14 3.77 -39.47
N SER A 224 -25.36 4.30 -39.33
CA SER A 224 -26.21 4.71 -40.46
C SER A 224 -26.16 6.21 -40.81
N SER A 225 -25.36 7.03 -40.13
CA SER A 225 -25.30 8.48 -40.41
C SER A 225 -24.00 9.00 -41.01
N VAL A 226 -23.07 8.12 -41.41
CA VAL A 226 -21.84 8.53 -42.15
C VAL A 226 -21.94 8.05 -43.59
N THR A 227 -22.78 8.72 -44.37
CA THR A 227 -22.67 8.72 -45.84
C THR A 227 -23.04 10.10 -46.35
N LYS A 228 -22.10 11.04 -46.24
CA LYS A 228 -22.03 12.19 -47.14
C LYS A 228 -20.59 12.67 -47.24
N ARG A 229 -20.04 12.41 -48.42
CA ARG A 229 -18.72 12.80 -48.93
C ARG A 229 -18.63 14.33 -49.09
N PRO A 230 -17.43 14.91 -48.90
CA PRO A 230 -16.92 15.85 -49.90
C PRO A 230 -15.47 15.49 -50.28
N THR A 231 -15.19 15.11 -51.52
CA THR A 231 -14.58 15.95 -52.60
C THR A 231 -13.27 16.63 -52.24
N THR A 232 -12.20 15.94 -52.66
CA THR A 232 -10.91 16.37 -53.18
C THR A 232 -10.73 17.86 -53.54
N THR A 233 -9.64 18.45 -53.02
CA THR A 233 -8.76 19.32 -53.83
C THR A 233 -7.31 19.26 -53.35
N THR A 234 -6.44 19.08 -54.32
CA THR A 234 -4.97 18.94 -54.31
C THR A 234 -4.21 20.27 -54.18
N SER A 235 -3.00 20.25 -53.59
CA SER A 235 -1.79 21.01 -53.99
C SER A 235 -0.57 20.55 -53.16
N LYS A 236 0.37 19.78 -53.73
CA LYS A 236 1.76 20.14 -54.17
C LYS A 236 2.66 20.72 -53.04
N VAL A 237 3.56 19.92 -52.45
CA VAL A 237 4.99 19.68 -52.82
C VAL A 237 5.90 20.90 -52.65
N GLU A 238 6.83 20.88 -51.69
CA GLU A 238 8.28 20.89 -51.97
C GLU A 238 9.14 20.66 -50.71
N GLN A 239 10.15 19.80 -50.85
CA GLN A 239 11.23 19.53 -49.89
C GLN A 239 12.32 20.60 -50.00
N ARG A 240 12.95 20.96 -48.87
CA ARG A 240 14.35 21.41 -48.88
C ARG A 240 15.09 20.96 -47.64
N SER A 241 16.14 20.18 -47.87
CA SER A 241 17.16 19.77 -46.91
C SER A 241 18.31 20.80 -46.89
N THR A 242 18.91 21.03 -45.71
CA THR A 242 20.38 21.10 -45.51
C THR A 242 20.74 21.28 -44.02
N THR A 243 21.97 20.89 -43.72
CA THR A 243 22.53 20.33 -42.48
C THR A 243 23.32 21.35 -41.61
N ARG A 244 23.51 20.99 -40.32
CA ARG A 244 24.59 21.31 -39.34
C ARG A 244 24.37 22.37 -38.22
N GLN A 245 24.63 21.88 -36.99
CA GLN A 245 24.73 22.45 -35.62
C GLN A 245 25.85 23.52 -35.42
N PRO A 246 26.12 24.13 -34.21
CA PRO A 246 25.56 23.93 -32.85
C PRO A 246 25.25 25.20 -31.97
N SER A 247 24.53 24.94 -30.86
CA SER A 247 24.69 25.45 -29.46
C SER A 247 24.07 26.77 -28.91
N LEU A 248 23.39 26.57 -27.75
CA LEU A 248 23.25 27.42 -26.53
C LEU A 248 22.31 28.65 -26.63
N THR A 249 21.34 28.94 -25.73
CA THR A 249 21.26 28.72 -24.27
C THR A 249 19.82 28.71 -23.70
N LYS A 250 19.62 27.81 -22.73
CA LYS A 250 18.95 27.90 -21.40
C LYS A 250 17.47 28.29 -21.26
N GLU A 251 16.72 27.23 -20.99
CA GLU A 251 15.60 27.13 -20.04
C GLU A 251 15.97 27.58 -18.62
N GLY A 252 14.97 28.09 -17.90
CA GLY A 252 15.00 28.30 -16.45
C GLY A 252 13.67 27.84 -15.85
N TYR A 253 13.65 26.57 -15.44
CA TYR A 253 12.64 25.96 -14.58
C TYR A 253 13.13 26.10 -13.12
N ASP A 254 12.36 26.80 -12.27
CA ASP A 254 12.66 26.94 -10.85
C ASP A 254 12.11 25.73 -10.10
N ASP A 255 12.99 24.75 -9.86
CA ASP A 255 12.74 23.62 -8.98
C ASP A 255 13.17 24.02 -7.56
N GLY A 256 12.26 23.96 -6.59
CA GLY A 256 12.43 24.47 -5.23
C GLY A 256 13.55 23.82 -4.39
N ALA A 257 14.33 22.91 -4.98
CA ALA A 257 15.43 22.18 -4.35
C ALA A 257 16.84 22.70 -4.74
N CYS A 258 16.96 23.68 -5.64
CA CYS A 258 18.25 24.21 -6.09
C CYS A 258 18.43 25.70 -5.76
N ASP A 259 19.66 26.14 -5.53
CA ASP A 259 19.98 27.56 -5.34
C ASP A 259 20.08 28.31 -6.69
N SER A 260 20.21 29.64 -6.60
CA SER A 260 20.40 30.52 -7.76
C SER A 260 21.68 30.27 -8.56
N TYR A 261 22.60 29.44 -8.04
CA TYR A 261 23.86 29.04 -8.67
C TYR A 261 23.78 27.62 -9.29
N GLY A 262 22.62 26.96 -9.19
CA GLY A 262 22.35 25.62 -9.71
C GLY A 262 22.95 24.49 -8.85
N VAL A 263 23.19 24.75 -7.55
CA VAL A 263 23.56 23.75 -6.56
C VAL A 263 22.28 23.24 -5.89
N CYS A 264 22.04 21.93 -5.96
CA CYS A 264 20.86 21.30 -5.41
C CYS A 264 21.24 20.57 -4.11
N TYR A 265 20.39 20.68 -3.10
CA TYR A 265 20.60 20.10 -1.78
C TYR A 265 19.56 19.01 -1.55
N ASP A 266 20.03 17.78 -1.34
CA ASP A 266 19.24 16.64 -0.91
C ASP A 266 19.52 16.43 0.58
N VAL A 267 18.55 16.81 1.42
CA VAL A 267 18.66 16.71 2.88
C VAL A 267 17.75 15.60 3.36
N SER A 268 18.34 14.63 4.04
CA SER A 268 17.64 13.51 4.65
C SER A 268 17.97 13.47 6.15
N ILE A 269 17.07 12.89 6.96
CA ILE A 269 17.24 12.83 8.41
C ILE A 269 17.04 11.41 8.90
N GLN A 270 17.86 10.98 9.85
CA GLN A 270 17.77 9.67 10.49
C GLN A 270 17.56 9.84 12.00
N CYS A 271 16.43 9.33 12.49
CA CYS A 271 16.03 9.43 13.88
C CYS A 271 16.51 8.20 14.67
N THR A 272 17.43 8.39 15.64
CA THR A 272 17.97 7.33 16.50
C THR A 272 17.56 7.52 17.97
N ASP A 273 17.81 6.55 18.85
CA ASP A 273 17.46 6.62 20.28
C ASP A 273 18.16 7.77 21.05
N GLN A 274 19.31 8.24 20.56
CA GLN A 274 20.15 9.23 21.25
C GLN A 274 20.29 10.55 20.50
N LYS A 275 20.16 10.55 19.17
CA LYS A 275 20.38 11.75 18.32
C LYS A 275 19.60 11.72 17.00
N ILE A 276 19.39 12.87 16.40
CA ILE A 276 18.92 13.05 15.03
C ILE A 276 20.16 13.27 14.16
N VAL A 277 20.35 12.44 13.14
CA VAL A 277 21.46 12.60 12.19
C VAL A 277 20.92 13.27 10.94
N VAL A 278 21.41 14.46 10.62
CA VAL A 278 21.04 15.22 9.43
C VAL A 278 22.07 14.94 8.35
N ASP A 279 21.66 14.24 7.30
CA ASP A 279 22.48 13.83 6.16
C ASP A 279 22.22 14.76 4.98
N VAL A 280 23.26 15.50 4.57
CA VAL A 280 23.17 16.43 3.44
C VAL A 280 24.02 15.92 2.28
N LYS A 281 23.40 15.85 1.10
CA LYS A 281 24.07 15.59 -0.18
C LYS A 281 23.89 16.79 -1.09
N THR A 282 24.93 17.13 -1.82
CA THR A 282 24.95 18.31 -2.70
C THR A 282 25.36 17.92 -4.10
N SER A 283 24.75 18.53 -5.12
CA SER A 283 25.07 18.26 -6.53
C SER A 283 26.45 18.79 -6.95
N ARG A 284 27.03 19.71 -6.16
CA ARG A 284 28.39 20.24 -6.33
C ARG A 284 29.09 20.31 -4.97
N PRO A 285 30.44 20.27 -4.93
CA PRO A 285 31.19 20.39 -3.69
C PRO A 285 30.80 21.65 -2.91
N PHE A 286 30.36 21.45 -1.66
CA PHE A 286 29.99 22.51 -0.75
C PHE A 286 31.19 22.92 0.10
N HIS A 287 31.35 24.23 0.29
CA HIS A 287 32.34 24.82 1.19
C HIS A 287 31.62 25.81 2.10
N GLY A 288 31.65 25.54 3.40
CA GLY A 288 30.85 26.29 4.36
C GLY A 288 30.75 25.59 5.72
N ARG A 289 29.64 25.77 6.41
CA ARG A 289 29.35 25.05 7.66
C ARG A 289 27.86 24.73 7.78
N ILE A 290 27.57 23.66 8.51
CA ILE A 290 26.24 23.27 8.95
C ILE A 290 26.17 23.37 10.47
N TYR A 291 25.10 23.95 11.02
CA TYR A 291 24.96 24.13 12.47
C TYR A 291 23.51 24.24 12.93
N ALA A 292 23.27 24.01 14.24
CA ALA A 292 21.96 24.20 14.87
C ALA A 292 21.71 25.68 15.24
N MET A 293 20.53 26.19 14.88
CA MET A 293 20.11 27.57 15.15
C MET A 293 20.10 27.86 16.65
N GLY A 294 20.71 28.97 17.04
CA GLY A 294 20.89 29.36 18.46
C GLY A 294 22.08 28.69 19.16
N ARG A 295 22.75 27.72 18.54
CA ARG A 295 23.91 26.99 19.08
C ARG A 295 25.02 26.78 18.02
N SER A 296 25.33 27.83 17.27
CA SER A 296 26.27 27.75 16.13
C SER A 296 27.73 27.46 16.49
N GLU A 297 28.14 27.65 17.74
CA GLU A 297 29.52 27.38 18.19
C GLU A 297 29.66 25.99 18.81
N THR A 298 28.65 25.51 19.52
CA THR A 298 28.66 24.23 20.23
C THR A 298 28.19 23.07 19.35
N CYS A 299 27.31 23.33 18.37
CA CYS A 299 26.71 22.31 17.53
C CYS A 299 26.88 22.66 16.05
N ASN A 300 28.10 22.47 15.54
CA ASN A 300 28.44 22.76 14.15
C ASN A 300 29.40 21.74 13.56
N THR A 301 29.43 21.71 12.22
CA THR A 301 30.43 20.97 11.46
C THR A 301 30.87 21.83 10.28
N ALA A 302 32.17 22.06 10.16
CA ALA A 302 32.76 22.76 9.03
C ALA A 302 32.94 21.80 7.85
N VAL A 303 32.50 22.22 6.66
CA VAL A 303 32.56 21.42 5.44
C VAL A 303 33.52 22.09 4.47
N LYS A 304 34.56 21.36 4.05
CA LYS A 304 35.56 21.84 3.10
C LYS A 304 35.50 21.00 1.83
N ASN A 305 34.93 21.56 0.77
CA ASN A 305 34.84 20.92 -0.55
C ASN A 305 34.19 19.52 -0.49
N GLY A 306 33.18 19.37 0.38
CA GLY A 306 32.50 18.11 0.64
C GLY A 306 31.18 18.04 -0.12
N GLN A 307 30.88 16.89 -0.71
CA GLN A 307 29.58 16.66 -1.36
C GLN A 307 28.57 16.00 -0.42
N ASN A 308 29.06 15.24 0.57
CA ASN A 308 28.27 14.54 1.58
C ASN A 308 28.81 14.89 2.96
N PHE A 309 27.94 15.35 3.86
CA PHE A 309 28.31 15.70 5.22
C PHE A 309 27.11 15.52 6.16
N LYS A 310 27.40 15.40 7.47
CA LYS A 310 26.40 15.08 8.49
C LYS A 310 26.46 16.08 9.65
N LEU A 311 25.33 16.34 10.29
CA LEU A 311 25.26 17.01 11.59
C LEU A 311 24.46 16.13 12.56
N ASP A 312 25.08 15.82 13.70
CA ASP A 312 24.45 15.08 14.78
C ASP A 312 23.79 16.04 15.76
N LEU A 313 22.50 15.86 16.01
CA LEU A 313 21.70 16.63 16.95
C LEU A 313 21.26 15.73 18.12
N PRO A 314 21.94 15.77 19.27
CA PRO A 314 21.52 14.99 20.44
C PRO A 314 20.06 15.26 20.83
N LEU A 315 19.33 14.20 21.21
CA LEU A 315 17.96 14.29 21.72
C LEU A 315 17.92 14.79 23.16
N THR A 316 19.02 14.64 23.88
CA THR A 316 19.21 15.04 25.27
C THR A 316 20.32 16.08 25.39
N GLY A 317 20.26 16.92 26.42
CA GLY A 317 21.22 17.99 26.65
C GLY A 317 20.84 19.32 25.98
N GLN A 318 21.63 20.37 26.24
CA GLN A 318 21.36 21.74 25.79
C GLN A 318 22.29 22.21 24.66
N GLU A 319 23.18 21.34 24.18
CA GLU A 319 24.29 21.70 23.29
C GLU A 319 23.84 22.05 21.87
N CYS A 320 22.78 21.40 21.38
CA CYS A 320 22.21 21.64 20.04
C CYS A 320 20.81 22.27 20.07
N ASN A 321 20.26 22.62 21.24
CA ASN A 321 18.92 23.23 21.39
C ASN A 321 17.77 22.41 20.76
N THR A 322 17.87 21.08 20.80
CA THR A 322 16.79 20.19 20.35
C THR A 322 15.60 20.30 21.30
N GLN A 323 14.44 20.68 20.79
CA GLN A 323 13.21 20.79 21.58
C GLN A 323 12.51 19.44 21.60
N SER A 324 11.98 19.04 22.76
CA SER A 324 11.21 17.80 22.90
C SER A 324 9.82 18.09 23.44
N LEU A 325 8.79 17.67 22.70
CA LEU A 325 7.39 17.81 23.09
C LEU A 325 6.63 16.54 22.70
N GLY A 326 6.24 15.74 23.70
CA GLY A 326 5.31 14.62 23.51
C GLY A 326 5.75 13.54 22.50
N GLY A 327 7.04 13.18 22.47
CA GLY A 327 7.59 12.23 21.49
C GLY A 327 8.00 12.84 20.15
N VAL A 328 7.81 14.15 19.99
CA VAL A 328 8.27 14.92 18.84
C VAL A 328 9.53 15.70 19.23
N TYR A 329 10.60 15.52 18.46
CA TYR A 329 11.86 16.25 18.61
C TYR A 329 12.06 17.18 17.43
N THR A 330 12.27 18.47 17.69
CA THR A 330 12.46 19.48 16.63
C THR A 330 13.76 20.24 16.80
N ASN A 331 14.37 20.61 15.69
CA ASN A 331 15.58 21.43 15.64
C ASN A 331 15.62 22.22 14.32
N THR A 332 16.18 23.43 14.33
CA THR A 332 16.37 24.22 13.11
C THR A 332 17.84 24.22 12.72
N VAL A 333 18.16 23.71 11.53
CA VAL A 333 19.52 23.57 11.01
C VAL A 333 19.76 24.58 9.90
N VAL A 334 20.94 25.22 9.93
CA VAL A 334 21.33 26.23 8.94
C VAL A 334 22.53 25.71 8.14
N LEU A 335 22.42 25.75 6.81
CA LEU A 335 23.52 25.52 5.88
C LEU A 335 24.03 26.88 5.41
N GLN A 336 25.25 27.21 5.79
CA GLN A 336 25.86 28.51 5.53
C GLN A 336 27.09 28.37 4.64
N HIS A 337 27.11 29.09 3.51
CA HIS A 337 28.24 29.08 2.56
C HIS A 337 29.45 29.85 3.07
N HIS A 338 29.23 31.01 3.69
CA HIS A 338 30.31 31.80 4.27
C HIS A 338 30.46 31.51 5.77
N ASN A 339 31.68 31.44 6.28
CA ASN A 339 31.96 31.17 7.70
C ASN A 339 31.62 32.32 8.68
N VAL A 340 31.11 33.47 8.19
CA VAL A 340 30.93 34.70 9.01
C VAL A 340 29.59 35.38 8.72
N VAL A 341 29.23 35.56 7.45
CA VAL A 341 28.02 36.31 7.06
C VAL A 341 26.92 35.40 6.51
N LEU A 342 25.67 35.71 6.82
CA LEU A 342 24.51 35.07 6.21
C LEU A 342 24.21 35.71 4.86
N THR A 343 23.94 34.89 3.85
CA THR A 343 23.68 35.31 2.48
C THR A 343 22.36 34.73 1.99
N LYS A 344 21.82 35.27 0.88
CA LYS A 344 20.60 34.76 0.25
C LYS A 344 20.72 33.30 -0.21
N ALA A 345 21.94 32.80 -0.37
CA ALA A 345 22.21 31.40 -0.74
C ALA A 345 22.11 30.43 0.45
N ASP A 346 22.10 30.93 1.69
CA ASP A 346 22.05 30.08 2.87
C ASP A 346 20.65 29.51 3.07
N LYS A 347 20.60 28.24 3.49
CA LYS A 347 19.35 27.48 3.60
C LYS A 347 19.08 27.14 5.05
N VAL A 348 17.80 27.22 5.43
CA VAL A 348 17.33 26.91 6.78
C VAL A 348 16.35 25.74 6.68
N TYR A 349 16.59 24.70 7.47
CA TYR A 349 15.76 23.51 7.53
C TYR A 349 15.21 23.30 8.93
N ASN A 350 13.90 23.10 9.05
CA ASN A 350 13.26 22.71 10.30
C ASN A 350 13.18 21.18 10.33
N VAL A 351 14.06 20.54 11.09
CA VAL A 351 14.14 19.10 11.25
C VAL A 351 13.19 18.65 12.36
N ARG A 352 12.37 17.63 12.08
CA ARG A 352 11.40 17.08 13.02
C ARG A 352 11.46 15.54 13.02
N CYS A 353 11.76 14.93 14.16
CA CYS A 353 11.64 13.50 14.39
C CYS A 353 10.41 13.19 15.26
N THR A 354 9.49 12.39 14.76
CA THR A 354 8.28 11.98 15.48
C THR A 354 8.37 10.50 15.85
N TYR A 355 8.51 10.21 17.15
CA TYR A 355 8.53 8.85 17.67
C TYR A 355 7.14 8.44 18.14
N GLU A 356 6.55 7.50 17.43
CA GLU A 356 5.26 6.94 17.81
C GLU A 356 5.44 5.84 18.86
N THR A 357 4.89 6.05 20.06
CA THR A 357 4.95 5.11 21.20
C THR A 357 3.62 4.45 21.52
N SER A 358 2.57 4.78 20.74
CA SER A 358 1.28 4.09 20.79
C SER A 358 1.39 2.69 20.20
N SER A 359 0.62 1.76 20.76
CA SER A 359 0.43 0.42 20.20
C SER A 359 -0.08 0.56 18.76
N LYS A 360 0.70 0.10 17.79
CA LYS A 360 0.33 0.05 16.37
C LYS A 360 0.10 -1.40 15.96
N ASN A 361 -1.02 -1.66 15.32
CA ASN A 361 -1.32 -2.95 14.70
C ASN A 361 -0.25 -3.20 13.64
N ILE A 362 0.32 -4.40 13.62
CA ILE A 362 1.31 -4.79 12.63
C ILE A 362 0.59 -5.04 11.32
N SER A 363 0.31 -3.96 10.60
CA SER A 363 0.18 -3.98 9.16
C SER A 363 1.60 -4.00 8.60
N PHE A 364 1.96 -5.06 7.89
CA PHE A 364 3.22 -5.06 7.17
C PHE A 364 3.20 -3.93 6.13
N GLY A 365 3.98 -2.88 6.41
CA GLY A 365 4.45 -1.86 5.49
C GLY A 365 3.41 -0.83 5.05
N MET A 366 3.24 0.17 5.89
CA MET A 366 3.00 1.54 5.44
C MET A 366 3.86 2.44 6.32
N MET A 367 4.98 2.91 5.77
CA MET A 367 5.66 4.09 6.31
C MET A 367 4.59 5.17 6.53
N PRO A 368 4.61 5.91 7.64
CA PRO A 368 3.97 7.21 7.63
C PRO A 368 4.69 8.00 6.53
N VAL A 369 3.99 8.34 5.46
CA VAL A 369 4.44 9.45 4.62
C VAL A 369 4.53 10.61 5.60
N SER A 370 5.75 11.02 5.91
CA SER A 370 5.99 12.26 6.60
C SER A 370 5.26 13.33 5.81
N ASP A 371 4.36 14.05 6.49
CA ASP A 371 3.66 15.20 5.93
C ASP A 371 4.70 16.15 5.32
N ILE A 372 4.90 16.07 4.00
CA ILE A 372 5.43 17.16 3.19
C ILE A 372 4.18 17.90 2.72
N ASP A 373 3.65 18.75 3.60
CA ASP A 373 3.24 20.12 3.30
C ASP A 373 2.26 20.67 4.36
N MET A 374 2.81 21.44 5.29
CA MET A 374 2.12 22.61 5.82
C MET A 374 3.02 23.81 5.55
N ARG A 375 2.69 24.51 4.47
CA ARG A 375 3.19 25.87 4.23
C ARG A 375 2.45 26.77 5.21
N ASP A 376 3.06 27.01 6.35
CA ASP A 376 2.60 28.02 7.31
C ASP A 376 2.71 29.40 6.63
N PRO A 377 1.62 30.17 6.44
CA PRO A 377 1.65 31.43 5.69
C PRO A 377 2.45 32.55 6.35
N ASP A 378 2.91 32.41 7.60
CA ASP A 378 3.46 33.52 8.39
C ASP A 378 4.98 33.44 8.69
N ASN A 379 5.75 32.45 8.21
CA ASN A 379 7.20 32.40 8.43
C ASN A 379 7.99 31.85 7.21
N GLY A 380 8.06 32.65 6.14
CA GLY A 380 8.49 32.25 4.80
C GLY A 380 9.99 32.06 4.52
N LEU A 381 10.75 31.28 5.31
CA LEU A 381 12.17 30.98 4.95
C LEU A 381 12.71 29.57 5.28
N ALA A 382 11.98 28.72 6.03
CA ALA A 382 12.53 27.43 6.49
C ALA A 382 11.77 26.23 5.93
N GLN A 383 12.47 25.32 5.25
CA GLN A 383 11.90 24.09 4.71
C GLN A 383 11.79 23.03 5.83
N GLN A 384 10.61 22.49 6.07
CA GLN A 384 10.41 21.48 7.13
C GLN A 384 10.68 20.06 6.60
N ILE A 385 11.53 19.31 7.31
CA ILE A 385 11.84 17.92 7.01
C ILE A 385 11.43 17.08 8.22
N THR A 386 10.46 16.19 8.01
CA THR A 386 9.93 15.32 9.06
C THR A 386 10.31 13.87 8.79
N ALA A 387 10.68 13.12 9.83
CA ALA A 387 10.92 11.68 9.76
C ALA A 387 10.33 10.98 10.98
N SER A 388 9.78 9.80 10.73
CA SER A 388 9.25 8.90 11.74
C SER A 388 9.89 7.54 11.54
N PRO A 389 10.73 7.04 12.47
CA PRO A 389 11.17 5.66 12.38
C PRO A 389 9.95 4.73 12.53
N GLU A 390 9.81 3.71 11.69
CA GLU A 390 8.73 2.73 11.80
C GLU A 390 9.10 1.70 12.88
N ALA A 391 8.21 1.46 13.85
CA ALA A 391 8.45 0.51 14.94
C ALA A 391 8.25 -0.93 14.43
N PRO A 392 9.28 -1.80 14.46
CA PRO A 392 9.16 -3.16 13.95
C PRO A 392 8.50 -4.10 14.95
N VAL A 393 7.95 -5.17 14.39
CA VAL A 393 7.16 -6.22 15.03
C VAL A 393 7.97 -7.04 16.04
N PRO A 394 7.66 -7.02 17.35
CA PRO A 394 8.26 -7.95 18.30
C PRO A 394 7.82 -9.39 18.03
N ARG A 395 8.65 -10.36 18.41
CA ARG A 395 8.36 -11.80 18.31
C ARG A 395 8.51 -12.47 19.67
N ILE A 396 7.63 -13.42 19.96
CA ILE A 396 7.75 -14.33 21.10
C ILE A 396 8.56 -15.54 20.66
N MET A 397 9.57 -15.91 21.44
CA MET A 397 10.36 -17.13 21.26
C MET A 397 10.47 -17.83 22.60
N ILE A 398 10.31 -19.15 22.60
CA ILE A 398 10.41 -19.98 23.80
C ILE A 398 11.56 -20.95 23.59
N PHE A 399 12.57 -20.86 24.45
CA PHE A 399 13.77 -21.68 24.37
C PHE A 399 13.80 -22.74 25.47
N GLY A 400 14.27 -23.94 25.11
CA GLY A 400 14.66 -24.97 26.07
C GLY A 400 16.01 -24.67 26.72
N VAL A 401 16.40 -25.50 27.68
CA VAL A 401 17.71 -25.42 28.38
C VAL A 401 18.89 -25.56 27.41
N ASP A 402 18.68 -26.22 26.28
CA ASP A 402 19.67 -26.40 25.21
C ASP A 402 19.80 -25.17 24.28
N GLY A 403 19.02 -24.11 24.52
CA GLY A 403 19.01 -22.88 23.73
C GLY A 403 18.29 -23.03 22.38
N LYS A 404 17.62 -24.14 22.12
CA LYS A 404 16.80 -24.33 20.91
C LYS A 404 15.36 -23.92 21.17
N GLU A 405 14.71 -23.49 20.10
CA GLU A 405 13.29 -23.17 20.16
C GLU A 405 12.47 -24.43 20.46
N ALA A 406 11.68 -24.38 21.51
CA ALA A 406 10.95 -25.51 22.04
C ALA A 406 9.49 -25.46 21.56
N THR A 407 9.06 -26.49 20.83
CA THR A 407 7.67 -26.67 20.38
C THR A 407 6.91 -27.71 21.19
N THR A 408 7.62 -28.74 21.67
CA THR A 408 7.09 -29.80 22.53
C THR A 408 7.99 -29.94 23.76
N VAL A 409 7.40 -29.86 24.94
CA VAL A 409 8.09 -29.84 26.24
C VAL A 409 7.36 -30.75 27.24
N ARG A 410 7.98 -31.07 28.37
CA ARG A 410 7.33 -31.80 29.48
C ARG A 410 6.99 -30.84 30.61
N ILE A 411 5.99 -31.21 31.41
CA ILE A 411 5.69 -30.48 32.65
C ILE A 411 6.95 -30.42 33.54
N GLY A 412 7.26 -29.22 34.02
CA GLY A 412 8.43 -28.95 34.87
C GLY A 412 9.73 -28.68 34.11
N ASP A 413 9.74 -28.79 32.78
CA ASP A 413 10.90 -28.36 31.99
C ASP A 413 11.14 -26.86 32.19
N LYS A 414 12.42 -26.48 32.34
CA LYS A 414 12.81 -25.07 32.50
C LYS A 414 12.95 -24.43 31.13
N LEU A 415 12.16 -23.38 30.89
CA LEU A 415 12.07 -22.68 29.62
C LEU A 415 12.39 -21.20 29.80
N THR A 416 12.96 -20.60 28.75
CA THR A 416 13.16 -19.15 28.65
C THR A 416 12.15 -18.56 27.69
N PHE A 417 11.25 -17.74 28.20
CA PHE A 417 10.32 -16.93 27.42
C PHE A 417 11.00 -15.62 27.04
N LYS A 418 11.20 -15.38 25.74
CA LYS A 418 11.85 -14.20 25.20
C LYS A 418 10.91 -13.43 24.28
N ILE A 419 10.77 -12.12 24.50
CA ILE A 419 10.13 -11.18 23.57
C ILE A 419 11.23 -10.30 23.00
N GLU A 420 11.41 -10.28 21.69
CA GLU A 420 12.50 -9.54 21.04
C GLU A 420 12.00 -8.72 19.84
N ILE A 421 12.54 -7.51 19.69
CA ILE A 421 12.37 -6.68 18.50
C ILE A 421 13.47 -7.02 17.47
N PRO A 422 13.13 -7.32 16.20
CA PRO A 422 14.14 -7.60 15.18
C PRO A 422 14.91 -6.33 14.77
N GLY A 423 16.22 -6.44 14.67
CA GLY A 423 17.12 -5.40 14.18
C GLY A 423 17.51 -4.34 15.21
N ASN A 424 18.32 -3.36 14.79
CA ASN A 424 18.68 -2.22 15.65
C ASN A 424 17.62 -1.13 15.51
N THR A 425 16.91 -0.82 16.60
CA THR A 425 15.77 0.10 16.58
C THR A 425 15.87 1.09 17.72
N PRO A 426 15.36 2.33 17.56
CA PRO A 426 15.34 3.31 18.64
C PRO A 426 14.28 3.00 19.71
N TYR A 427 13.52 1.92 19.53
CA TYR A 427 12.40 1.52 20.37
C TYR A 427 12.82 0.46 21.39
N GLY A 428 12.38 0.64 22.64
CA GLY A 428 12.31 -0.41 23.64
C GLY A 428 10.92 -1.03 23.71
N ILE A 429 10.81 -2.22 24.32
CA ILE A 429 9.55 -2.93 24.56
C ILE A 429 9.26 -3.11 26.03
N PHE A 430 7.97 -3.05 26.37
CA PHE A 430 7.42 -3.30 27.68
C PHE A 430 6.21 -4.23 27.57
N ALA A 431 6.24 -5.38 28.27
CA ALA A 431 5.11 -6.30 28.31
C ALA A 431 4.07 -5.79 29.31
N ARG A 432 2.92 -5.33 28.80
CA ARG A 432 1.87 -4.71 29.60
C ARG A 432 0.94 -5.72 30.22
N SER A 433 0.51 -6.74 29.50
CA SER A 433 -0.40 -7.80 29.97
C SER A 433 -0.10 -9.07 29.19
N CYS A 434 -0.08 -10.23 29.85
CA CYS A 434 0.15 -11.51 29.19
C CYS A 434 -0.75 -12.58 29.78
N VAL A 435 -1.33 -13.41 28.91
CA VAL A 435 -2.29 -14.47 29.25
C VAL A 435 -1.84 -15.77 28.59
N ALA A 436 -1.79 -16.85 29.35
CA ALA A 436 -1.70 -18.21 28.84
C ALA A 436 -3.12 -18.78 28.66
N MET A 437 -3.41 -19.39 27.52
CA MET A 437 -4.72 -19.93 27.20
C MET A 437 -4.60 -21.39 26.80
N ALA A 438 -5.56 -22.22 27.20
CA ALA A 438 -5.69 -23.56 26.67
C ALA A 438 -6.02 -23.49 25.17
N LYS A 439 -5.59 -24.50 24.40
CA LYS A 439 -5.84 -24.59 22.96
C LYS A 439 -7.33 -24.58 22.59
N ASP A 440 -8.17 -25.09 23.47
CA ASP A 440 -9.64 -25.06 23.32
C ASP A 440 -10.28 -23.72 23.73
N ALA A 441 -9.46 -22.75 24.15
CA ALA A 441 -9.82 -21.43 24.65
C ALA A 441 -10.79 -21.42 25.85
N ARG A 442 -10.99 -22.57 26.54
CA ARG A 442 -11.93 -22.67 27.66
C ARG A 442 -11.34 -22.23 28.99
N SER A 443 -10.02 -22.38 29.13
CA SER A 443 -9.28 -22.03 30.34
C SER A 443 -8.22 -21.00 30.00
N THR A 444 -8.12 -19.95 30.81
CA THR A 444 -7.11 -18.91 30.68
C THR A 444 -6.44 -18.66 32.03
N PHE A 445 -5.19 -18.24 31.99
CA PHE A 445 -4.38 -17.91 33.15
C PHE A 445 -3.58 -16.65 32.86
N GLU A 446 -3.88 -15.57 33.58
CA GLU A 446 -3.15 -14.31 33.47
C GLU A 446 -1.77 -14.47 34.13
N ILE A 447 -0.70 -14.37 33.33
CA ILE A 447 0.68 -14.52 33.83
C ILE A 447 1.28 -13.17 34.21
N ILE A 448 0.92 -12.10 33.49
CA ILE A 448 1.33 -10.72 33.76
C ILE A 448 0.08 -9.83 33.74
N ASP A 449 -0.14 -9.08 34.82
CA ASP A 449 -1.26 -8.14 34.97
C ASP A 449 -1.12 -6.91 34.06
N ASP A 450 -2.18 -6.12 33.87
CA ASP A 450 -2.19 -4.87 33.06
C ASP A 450 -1.17 -3.79 33.45
N ARG A 451 -0.50 -3.94 34.60
CA ARG A 451 0.57 -3.05 35.08
C ARG A 451 1.95 -3.58 34.69
N GLY A 452 2.05 -4.77 34.11
CA GLY A 452 3.30 -5.46 33.81
C GLY A 452 3.90 -6.24 34.99
N CYS A 453 3.09 -6.57 36.01
CA CYS A 453 3.53 -7.33 37.17
C CYS A 453 3.11 -8.81 37.10
N PRO A 454 3.96 -9.76 37.54
CA PRO A 454 3.59 -11.17 37.57
C PRO A 454 2.46 -11.42 38.56
N VAL A 455 1.42 -12.14 38.11
CA VAL A 455 0.27 -12.52 38.95
C VAL A 455 0.68 -13.58 39.97
N ASP A 456 1.39 -14.62 39.50
CA ASP A 456 2.00 -15.64 40.34
C ASP A 456 3.50 -15.79 39.98
N PRO A 457 4.41 -15.16 40.75
CA PRO A 457 5.84 -15.23 40.50
C PRO A 457 6.45 -16.64 40.61
N ALA A 458 5.76 -17.60 41.25
CA ALA A 458 6.24 -18.98 41.35
C ALA A 458 6.01 -19.75 40.04
N ILE A 459 4.93 -19.45 39.31
CA ILE A 459 4.61 -20.08 38.03
C ILE A 459 5.27 -19.33 36.87
N PHE A 460 5.13 -18.00 36.85
CA PHE A 460 5.72 -17.16 35.81
C PHE A 460 6.39 -15.93 36.43
N PRO A 461 7.73 -15.91 36.52
CA PRO A 461 8.45 -14.78 37.09
C PRO A 461 8.37 -13.49 36.25
N ARG A 462 8.78 -12.37 36.87
CA ARG A 462 8.85 -11.06 36.20
C ARG A 462 9.78 -11.08 34.98
N PHE A 463 9.46 -10.29 33.97
CA PHE A 463 10.38 -10.02 32.87
C PHE A 463 11.62 -9.24 33.33
N ARG A 464 12.78 -9.63 32.81
CA ARG A 464 14.04 -8.91 32.91
C ARG A 464 14.41 -8.37 31.54
N GLN A 465 14.83 -7.12 31.49
CA GLN A 465 15.35 -6.54 30.26
C GLN A 465 16.78 -6.99 30.02
N VAL A 466 17.02 -7.62 28.87
CA VAL A 466 18.33 -8.07 28.39
C VAL A 466 18.49 -7.46 26.99
N ASP A 467 19.37 -6.46 26.87
CA ASP A 467 19.55 -5.67 25.65
C ASP A 467 18.23 -5.02 25.17
N SER A 468 17.76 -5.38 23.97
CA SER A 468 16.47 -4.96 23.38
C SER A 468 15.33 -5.97 23.63
N ALA A 469 15.60 -7.06 24.33
CA ALA A 469 14.66 -8.15 24.59
C ALA A 469 14.17 -8.16 26.06
N LEU A 470 13.00 -8.76 26.25
CA LEU A 470 12.45 -9.10 27.56
C LEU A 470 12.52 -10.61 27.75
N GLU A 471 13.12 -11.06 28.85
CA GLU A 471 13.32 -12.47 29.16
C GLU A 471 12.71 -12.84 30.51
N SER A 472 12.02 -13.98 30.58
CA SER A 472 11.58 -14.60 31.83
C SER A 472 11.83 -16.10 31.79
N ASN A 473 12.37 -16.66 32.88
CA ASN A 473 12.62 -18.09 33.00
C ASN A 473 11.51 -18.71 33.83
N TYR A 474 10.81 -19.71 33.29
CA TYR A 474 9.65 -20.34 33.94
C TYR A 474 9.71 -21.87 33.81
N GLU A 475 8.90 -22.56 34.61
CA GLU A 475 8.74 -24.02 34.54
C GLU A 475 7.47 -24.34 33.74
N ALA A 476 7.58 -25.25 32.77
CA ALA A 476 6.50 -25.60 31.87
C ALA A 476 5.28 -26.13 32.63
N PHE A 477 4.11 -25.57 32.32
CA PHE A 477 2.82 -25.94 32.92
C PHE A 477 1.78 -26.21 31.82
N ARG A 478 0.70 -26.93 32.16
CA ARG A 478 -0.42 -27.18 31.24
C ARG A 478 -1.77 -27.01 31.94
N PHE A 479 -2.83 -26.89 31.15
CA PHE A 479 -4.21 -26.96 31.64
C PHE A 479 -4.65 -28.43 31.76
N THR A 480 -5.56 -28.73 32.69
CA THR A 480 -6.00 -30.11 32.96
C THR A 480 -6.60 -30.79 31.73
N GLU A 481 -7.36 -30.03 30.94
CA GLU A 481 -8.12 -30.51 29.78
C GLU A 481 -7.41 -30.28 28.42
N SER A 482 -6.22 -29.67 28.40
CA SER A 482 -5.52 -29.33 27.14
C SER A 482 -4.00 -29.48 27.26
N TYR A 483 -3.43 -30.26 26.34
CA TYR A 483 -1.98 -30.37 26.16
C TYR A 483 -1.37 -29.16 25.43
N GLY A 484 -2.17 -28.36 24.73
CA GLY A 484 -1.71 -27.14 24.07
C GLY A 484 -1.89 -25.91 24.95
N VAL A 485 -0.84 -25.08 25.02
CA VAL A 485 -0.81 -23.79 25.72
C VAL A 485 -0.44 -22.69 24.72
N ILE A 486 -1.29 -21.66 24.64
CA ILE A 486 -1.12 -20.49 23.78
C ILE A 486 -0.79 -19.30 24.69
N PHE A 487 0.38 -18.70 24.54
CA PHE A 487 0.76 -17.48 25.22
C PHE A 487 0.36 -16.29 24.36
N GLN A 488 -0.40 -15.35 24.92
CA GLN A 488 -0.79 -14.09 24.29
C GLN A 488 -0.28 -12.91 25.12
N CYS A 489 0.48 -12.00 24.54
CA CYS A 489 1.04 -10.83 25.23
C CYS A 489 0.72 -9.52 24.53
N ASN A 490 0.35 -8.51 25.32
CA ASN A 490 0.18 -7.13 24.91
C ASN A 490 1.47 -6.35 25.18
N VAL A 491 2.09 -5.82 24.12
CA VAL A 491 3.39 -5.13 24.21
C VAL A 491 3.24 -3.65 23.86
N LYS A 492 3.92 -2.80 24.63
CA LYS A 492 4.01 -1.35 24.43
C LYS A 492 5.44 -0.95 24.06
N TYR A 493 5.58 0.06 23.19
CA TYR A 493 6.88 0.64 22.85
C TYR A 493 7.26 1.81 23.76
N CYS A 494 8.56 1.96 23.99
CA CYS A 494 9.20 3.10 24.65
C CYS A 494 10.29 3.68 23.75
N ILE A 495 10.68 4.94 23.98
CA ILE A 495 11.85 5.53 23.31
C ILE A 495 13.08 5.17 24.15
N GLY A 496 14.03 4.43 23.58
CA GLY A 496 15.15 3.87 24.33
C GLY A 496 14.72 2.80 25.34
N LYS A 497 15.38 2.73 26.50
CA LYS A 497 15.06 1.72 27.53
C LYS A 497 13.79 2.08 28.28
N CYS A 498 12.86 1.13 28.40
CA CYS A 498 11.63 1.32 29.18
C CYS A 498 11.93 1.45 30.68
N GLU A 499 11.18 2.29 31.37
CA GLU A 499 11.26 2.40 32.82
C GLU A 499 10.71 1.12 33.49
N PRO A 500 11.40 0.59 34.52
CA PRO A 500 10.95 -0.62 35.20
C PRO A 500 9.70 -0.34 36.05
N VAL A 501 8.77 -1.29 36.07
CA VAL A 501 7.60 -1.23 36.94
C VAL A 501 7.95 -1.74 38.33
N ASP A 502 7.59 -0.96 39.36
CA ASP A 502 7.69 -1.37 40.76
C ASP A 502 6.44 -2.18 41.15
N CYS A 503 6.62 -3.51 41.27
CA CYS A 503 5.57 -4.43 41.69
C CYS A 503 5.42 -4.52 43.23
N GLY A 504 5.87 -3.50 43.98
CA GLY A 504 5.55 -3.33 45.39
C GLY A 504 6.56 -3.93 46.37
N ALA A 505 7.81 -4.14 45.94
CA ALA A 505 8.89 -4.59 46.82
C ALA A 505 9.70 -3.42 47.46
N GLY A 506 9.24 -2.16 47.35
CA GLY A 506 9.63 -1.07 48.28
C GLY A 506 9.97 0.34 47.73
N LYS A 507 8.94 1.11 47.30
CA LYS A 507 8.74 2.60 47.32
C LYS A 507 9.50 3.51 46.30
N PRO A 508 8.95 4.70 45.89
CA PRO A 508 7.68 5.36 46.25
C PRO A 508 6.73 5.71 45.07
N SER A 509 5.50 6.11 45.43
CA SER A 509 4.35 6.42 44.56
C SER A 509 4.08 7.92 44.42
N TRP A 510 3.70 8.41 43.23
CA TRP A 510 2.85 9.59 43.04
C TRP A 510 2.05 9.52 41.72
N GLY A 511 0.72 9.74 41.76
CA GLY A 511 0.02 10.38 40.64
C GLY A 511 -1.17 9.68 39.95
N ARG A 512 -2.32 9.67 40.63
CA ARG A 512 -3.72 9.75 40.12
C ARG A 512 -4.30 8.66 39.19
N ARG A 513 -5.24 7.92 39.77
CA ARG A 513 -6.27 7.10 39.12
C ARG A 513 -7.18 7.95 38.21
N ARG A 514 -7.24 7.63 36.91
CA ARG A 514 -8.32 8.08 36.01
C ARG A 514 -9.19 6.88 35.63
N ARG A 515 -10.50 7.10 35.60
CA ARG A 515 -11.54 6.10 35.30
C ARG A 515 -11.39 5.58 33.86
N SER A 516 -11.91 4.37 33.69
CA SER A 516 -11.81 3.45 32.56
C SER A 516 -12.53 3.88 31.28
N ILE A 517 -12.12 3.16 30.22
CA ILE A 517 -12.76 2.87 28.92
C ILE A 517 -12.57 3.92 27.81
N GLU A 518 -11.47 3.75 27.09
CA GLU A 518 -11.41 3.82 25.64
C GLU A 518 -10.59 2.59 25.21
N ASP A 519 -11.20 1.66 24.48
CA ASP A 519 -10.52 0.53 23.86
C ASP A 519 -9.50 1.07 22.86
N LYS A 520 -8.26 1.20 23.31
CA LYS A 520 -7.10 1.23 22.42
C LYS A 520 -6.74 -0.22 22.16
N GLU A 521 -7.00 -0.69 20.94
CA GLU A 521 -6.59 -2.01 20.49
C GLU A 521 -5.08 -2.18 20.76
N GLU A 522 -4.76 -3.12 21.65
CA GLU A 522 -3.39 -3.42 22.05
C GLU A 522 -2.77 -4.44 21.08
N MET A 523 -1.47 -4.34 20.84
CA MET A 523 -0.77 -5.30 19.99
C MET A 523 -0.65 -6.64 20.71
N THR A 524 -1.40 -7.64 20.27
CA THR A 524 -1.38 -8.99 20.82
C THR A 524 -0.42 -9.88 20.02
N LEU A 525 0.65 -10.38 20.65
CA LEU A 525 1.53 -11.42 20.12
C LEU A 525 1.08 -12.77 20.64
N SER A 526 1.10 -13.83 19.81
CA SER A 526 0.72 -15.18 20.25
C SER A 526 1.74 -16.25 19.86
N GLN A 527 2.01 -17.22 20.75
CA GLN A 527 2.85 -18.40 20.50
C GLN A 527 2.25 -19.66 21.14
N GLU A 528 2.25 -20.80 20.43
CA GLU A 528 1.72 -22.09 20.92
C GLU A 528 2.86 -23.08 21.24
N ILE A 529 2.72 -23.84 22.34
CA ILE A 529 3.57 -25.01 22.66
C ILE A 529 2.71 -26.19 23.12
N VAL A 530 3.22 -27.41 22.95
CA VAL A 530 2.61 -28.65 23.45
C VAL A 530 3.36 -29.14 24.68
N VAL A 531 2.65 -29.39 25.77
CA VAL A 531 3.23 -29.81 27.06
C VAL A 531 2.76 -31.21 27.40
N LEU A 532 3.68 -32.18 27.42
CA LEU A 532 3.46 -33.59 27.71
C LEU A 532 3.55 -33.90 29.21
N ASP A 533 2.84 -34.93 29.67
CA ASP A 533 2.90 -35.39 31.05
C ASP A 533 4.20 -36.16 31.35
N LEU A 534 4.56 -36.23 32.63
CA LEU A 534 5.75 -36.92 33.15
C LEU A 534 5.79 -38.44 32.87
N GLN A 535 4.73 -39.03 32.31
CA GLN A 535 4.58 -40.47 32.08
C GLN A 535 4.52 -40.88 30.59
N ASP A 536 4.60 -39.93 29.67
CA ASP A 536 4.63 -40.24 28.23
C ASP A 536 6.07 -40.19 27.71
N ASP A 537 6.70 -41.32 27.44
CA ASP A 537 8.04 -41.37 26.84
C ASP A 537 8.09 -40.61 25.50
N PRO A 538 9.19 -39.90 25.17
CA PRO A 538 9.27 -39.18 23.91
C PRO A 538 9.52 -40.19 22.78
N PRO A 539 8.94 -39.99 21.59
CA PRO A 539 9.31 -40.81 20.43
C PRO A 539 10.81 -40.61 20.13
N PRO A 540 11.57 -41.67 19.80
CA PRO A 540 13.00 -41.56 19.60
C PRO A 540 13.32 -40.75 18.33
N SER A 541 14.26 -39.81 18.44
CA SER A 541 14.82 -39.08 17.30
C SER A 541 15.61 -40.01 16.37
N PRO A 542 15.53 -39.86 15.04
CA PRO A 542 16.26 -40.71 14.11
C PRO A 542 17.72 -40.27 14.01
N SER A 543 18.64 -41.04 14.59
CA SER A 543 20.05 -41.01 14.22
C SER A 543 20.32 -41.93 13.03
N SER A 544 21.14 -41.43 12.11
CA SER A 544 21.69 -42.10 10.93
C SER A 544 22.23 -43.51 11.17
N GLN A 545 21.74 -44.52 10.43
CA GLN A 545 22.48 -45.25 9.38
C GLN A 545 21.73 -46.50 8.86
N THR A 546 21.62 -46.54 7.52
CA THR A 546 21.59 -47.69 6.59
C THR A 546 20.58 -48.83 6.73
N GLN A 547 19.77 -48.93 5.66
CA GLN A 547 19.30 -50.14 4.97
C GLN A 547 18.58 -51.22 5.81
N HIS A 548 17.25 -51.21 5.77
CA HIS A 548 16.51 -52.26 5.07
C HIS A 548 15.05 -51.86 4.85
N ARG A 549 14.56 -52.23 3.68
CA ARG A 549 13.28 -51.90 3.08
C ARG A 549 12.26 -52.96 3.47
N GLU A 550 11.18 -52.59 4.17
CA GLU A 550 9.82 -53.07 3.84
C GLU A 550 8.74 -52.20 4.50
N LYS A 551 7.71 -51.87 3.71
CA LYS A 551 6.60 -50.96 4.04
C LYS A 551 5.42 -51.74 4.61
N VAL A 552 4.76 -51.20 5.64
CA VAL A 552 3.29 -51.30 5.79
C VAL A 552 2.74 -49.94 6.25
N LEU A 553 1.60 -49.58 5.69
CA LEU A 553 1.02 -48.26 5.46
C LEU A 553 -0.31 -48.13 6.21
N ILE A 554 -0.56 -47.04 6.94
CA ILE A 554 -1.87 -46.37 7.16
C ILE A 554 -1.58 -44.88 7.49
N GLU A 555 -1.45 -43.99 6.51
CA GLU A 555 -2.45 -43.05 5.94
C GLU A 555 -2.96 -41.95 6.90
N SER A 556 -2.25 -40.82 6.93
CA SER A 556 -2.77 -39.50 7.30
C SER A 556 -2.88 -38.66 6.02
N ARG A 557 -4.09 -38.15 5.75
CA ARG A 557 -4.37 -37.24 4.64
C ARG A 557 -4.22 -35.80 5.11
N VAL A 558 -3.19 -35.12 4.60
CA VAL A 558 -3.09 -33.66 4.53
C VAL A 558 -3.32 -33.28 3.07
N LEU A 559 -4.31 -32.41 2.83
CA LEU A 559 -4.61 -31.82 1.53
C LEU A 559 -3.68 -30.63 1.30
N GLU A 560 -2.68 -30.84 0.46
CA GLU A 560 -1.83 -29.81 -0.13
C GLU A 560 -2.16 -29.74 -1.64
N GLU A 561 -2.35 -28.52 -2.15
CA GLU A 561 -2.58 -28.25 -3.57
C GLU A 561 -1.33 -28.58 -4.40
N GLY A 562 -1.53 -29.25 -5.54
CA GLY A 562 -0.50 -29.46 -6.55
C GLY A 562 -0.39 -30.89 -7.06
N GLN A 563 -1.44 -31.43 -7.69
CA GLN A 563 -1.31 -32.62 -8.52
C GLN A 563 -0.51 -32.30 -9.80
N CYS A 564 0.82 -32.29 -9.69
CA CYS A 564 1.65 -32.72 -10.80
C CYS A 564 1.27 -34.18 -11.11
N ALA A 565 0.80 -34.45 -12.32
CA ALA A 565 0.41 -35.78 -12.77
C ALA A 565 1.50 -36.81 -12.41
N SER A 566 1.10 -37.89 -11.72
CA SER A 566 2.01 -38.99 -11.40
C SER A 566 2.75 -39.45 -12.66
N ARG A 567 4.05 -39.76 -12.56
CA ARG A 567 4.84 -40.34 -13.67
C ARG A 567 4.11 -41.52 -14.32
N THR A 568 3.35 -42.30 -13.56
CA THR A 568 2.52 -43.40 -14.08
C THR A 568 1.36 -42.91 -14.95
N SER A 569 0.70 -41.81 -14.59
CA SER A 569 -0.39 -41.21 -15.37
C SER A 569 0.10 -40.64 -16.69
N LEU A 570 1.31 -40.06 -16.71
CA LEU A 570 1.96 -39.59 -17.94
C LEU A 570 2.36 -40.74 -18.87
N TYR A 571 2.88 -41.86 -18.33
CA TYR A 571 3.18 -43.04 -19.14
C TYR A 571 1.91 -43.68 -19.72
N VAL A 572 0.82 -43.76 -18.96
CA VAL A 572 -0.46 -44.29 -19.45
C VAL A 572 -1.05 -43.39 -20.54
N LEU A 573 -1.00 -42.07 -20.38
CA LEU A 573 -1.43 -41.12 -21.43
C LEU A 573 -0.57 -41.23 -22.69
N ALA A 574 0.75 -41.36 -22.57
CA ALA A 574 1.63 -41.53 -23.72
C ALA A 574 1.39 -42.86 -24.45
N ILE A 575 1.16 -43.96 -23.72
CA ILE A 575 0.89 -45.28 -24.32
C ILE A 575 -0.48 -45.31 -24.98
N THR A 576 -1.51 -44.75 -24.33
CA THR A 576 -2.88 -44.72 -24.88
C THR A 576 -2.98 -43.83 -26.13
N THR A 577 -2.33 -42.67 -26.12
CA THR A 577 -2.27 -41.81 -27.32
C THR A 577 -1.49 -42.47 -28.46
N SER A 578 -0.38 -43.15 -28.17
CA SER A 578 0.37 -43.90 -29.17
C SER A 578 -0.45 -45.06 -29.76
N ALA A 579 -1.17 -45.81 -28.93
CA ALA A 579 -2.03 -46.91 -29.37
C ALA A 579 -3.22 -46.41 -30.22
N MET A 580 -3.85 -45.30 -29.82
CA MET A 580 -4.90 -44.64 -30.60
C MET A 580 -4.38 -44.23 -31.98
N LEU A 581 -3.18 -43.65 -32.04
CA LEU A 581 -2.59 -43.17 -33.29
C LEU A 581 -2.24 -44.33 -34.24
N VAL A 582 -1.71 -45.45 -33.71
CA VAL A 582 -1.47 -46.68 -34.48
C VAL A 582 -2.79 -47.26 -35.00
N SER A 583 -3.84 -47.30 -34.19
CA SER A 583 -5.16 -47.79 -34.61
C SER A 583 -5.78 -46.93 -35.72
N TYR A 584 -5.60 -45.61 -35.64
CA TYR A 584 -6.06 -44.67 -36.65
C TYR A 584 -5.31 -44.85 -37.97
N VAL A 585 -3.98 -44.98 -37.93
CA VAL A 585 -3.19 -45.22 -39.15
C VAL A 585 -3.55 -46.57 -39.78
N ALA A 586 -3.77 -47.62 -38.98
CA ALA A 586 -4.17 -48.93 -39.48
C ALA A 586 -5.56 -48.91 -40.13
N THR A 587 -6.53 -48.20 -39.54
CA THR A 587 -7.88 -48.07 -40.12
C THR A 587 -7.87 -47.25 -41.40
N VAL A 588 -7.09 -46.17 -41.47
CA VAL A 588 -6.92 -45.39 -42.71
C VAL A 588 -6.21 -46.23 -43.79
N ALA A 589 -5.17 -46.98 -43.44
CA ALA A 589 -4.48 -47.87 -44.38
C ALA A 589 -5.40 -48.99 -44.90
N TYR A 590 -6.24 -49.56 -44.03
CA TYR A 590 -7.26 -50.53 -44.41
C TYR A 590 -8.30 -49.93 -45.36
N PHE A 591 -8.76 -48.71 -45.10
CA PHE A 591 -9.73 -48.04 -45.95
C PHE A 591 -9.12 -47.68 -47.32
N LEU A 592 -7.86 -47.25 -47.35
CA LEU A 592 -7.13 -46.98 -48.58
C LEU A 592 -6.83 -48.26 -49.37
N SER A 593 -6.56 -49.39 -48.71
CA SER A 593 -6.35 -50.67 -49.38
C SER A 593 -7.66 -51.25 -49.93
N GLN A 594 -8.77 -51.15 -49.20
CA GLN A 594 -10.11 -51.47 -49.72
C GLN A 594 -10.48 -50.59 -50.92
N ARG A 595 -10.18 -49.29 -50.87
CA ARG A 595 -10.44 -48.37 -51.98
C ARG A 595 -9.59 -48.71 -53.22
N ARG A 596 -8.34 -49.17 -53.02
CA ARG A 596 -7.49 -49.68 -54.12
C ARG A 596 -7.98 -51.03 -54.68
N LEU A 597 -8.54 -51.90 -53.85
CA LEU A 597 -9.13 -53.17 -54.30
C LEU A 597 -10.43 -52.96 -55.09
N ASN A 598 -11.31 -52.07 -54.62
CA ASN A 598 -12.54 -51.71 -55.34
C ASN A 598 -12.26 -50.93 -56.63
N SER A 599 -11.18 -50.15 -56.69
CA SER A 599 -10.73 -49.48 -57.92
C SER A 599 -10.23 -50.45 -59.00
N LYS A 600 -9.87 -51.71 -58.65
CA LYS A 600 -9.47 -52.73 -59.64
C LYS A 600 -10.66 -53.50 -60.23
N HIS A 601 -11.88 -53.27 -59.76
CA HIS A 601 -13.10 -53.88 -60.31
C HIS A 601 -13.83 -53.00 -61.35
N TYR A 602 -13.27 -51.82 -61.68
CA TYR A 602 -13.82 -50.87 -62.65
C TYR A 602 -12.79 -50.42 -63.70
N SER A 603 -11.85 -51.30 -64.06
CA SER A 603 -11.00 -51.15 -65.23
C SER A 603 -10.94 -52.43 -66.04
#